data_AF-A0A1Y4IVB0-F1
#
_entry.id   AF-A0A1Y4IVB0-F1
#
_cell.length_a   1.000
_cell.length_b   1.000
_cell.length_c   1.000
_cell.angle_alpha   90.00
_cell.angle_beta   90.00
_cell.angle_gamma   90.00
#
_symmetry.space_group_name_H-M   'P 1'
#
loop_
_entity.id
_entity.type
_entity.pdbx_description
1 polymer ?
#
loop_
_entity_poly.entity_id
_entity_poly.type
_entity_poly.pdbx_seq_one_letter_code
_entity_poly.pdbx_strand_id
1 'polypeptide(L)'
;MNWLYKLERRFGRFGIPNLMLYVAAGQAIVWLVIMFAYYPLYFLLSLNRNGLLAGQVWRLVSFVFLPPLTTNPIYVALEIYLLYWLGSALERTWGSFKFTVYFLLGIVGAWLGCLITGSAGNTALYYSLFFAFAYLYPETQLLLFFVLPVKVKWLGWISAALYLFQWVTAPLGQKLAMLAGLLGFWIFFGKGGIGRLRQKVTDYRRRKAWQNQWRQ
;
A
#
# COMPACT_ATOMS: atom_id res chain seq x y z
N MET A 1 -9.32 -10.36 15.63
CA MET A 1 -9.63 -10.79 14.24
C MET A 1 -11.02 -11.40 14.06
N ASN A 2 -11.86 -11.59 15.10
CA ASN A 2 -13.24 -12.09 14.90
C ASN A 2 -14.13 -11.11 14.11
N TRP A 3 -13.86 -9.80 14.17
CA TRP A 3 -14.63 -8.79 13.45
C TRP A 3 -14.42 -8.87 11.92
N LEU A 4 -13.19 -9.15 11.47
CA LEU A 4 -12.85 -9.22 10.04
C LEU A 4 -13.50 -10.44 9.38
N TYR A 5 -13.55 -11.59 10.08
CA TYR A 5 -14.30 -12.76 9.62
C TYR A 5 -15.83 -12.53 9.64
N LYS A 6 -16.35 -11.80 10.64
CA LYS A 6 -17.78 -11.40 10.66
C LYS A 6 -18.12 -10.48 9.48
N LEU A 7 -17.26 -9.52 9.17
CA LEU A 7 -17.42 -8.64 8.02
C LEU A 7 -17.29 -9.40 6.70
N GLU A 8 -16.30 -10.28 6.57
CA GLU A 8 -16.13 -11.12 5.37
C GLU A 8 -17.35 -12.02 5.14
N ARG A 9 -17.94 -12.58 6.21
CA ARG A 9 -19.16 -13.37 6.12
C ARG A 9 -20.37 -12.56 5.61
N ARG A 10 -20.43 -11.27 5.90
CA ARG A 10 -21.55 -10.38 5.50
C ARG A 10 -21.31 -9.65 4.18
N PHE A 11 -20.07 -9.26 3.91
CA PHE A 11 -19.67 -8.33 2.85
C PHE A 11 -18.57 -8.90 1.95
N GLY A 12 -18.27 -10.19 2.01
CA GLY A 12 -17.19 -10.81 1.23
C GLY A 12 -17.26 -10.57 -0.28
N ARG A 13 -18.46 -10.31 -0.82
CA ARG A 13 -18.68 -9.96 -2.24
C ARG A 13 -18.10 -8.61 -2.66
N PHE A 14 -17.80 -7.72 -1.71
CA PHE A 14 -17.24 -6.39 -1.98
C PHE A 14 -15.70 -6.37 -2.06
N GLY A 15 -15.05 -7.54 -2.00
CA GLY A 15 -13.63 -7.63 -2.30
C GLY A 15 -13.39 -7.34 -3.78
N ILE A 16 -12.55 -6.35 -4.08
CA ILE A 16 -12.17 -6.02 -5.45
C ILE A 16 -11.03 -6.96 -5.84
N PRO A 17 -11.26 -7.91 -6.78
CA PRO A 17 -10.21 -8.79 -7.24
C PRO A 17 -9.20 -8.02 -8.09
N ASN A 18 -7.91 -8.30 -7.92
CA ASN A 18 -6.81 -7.63 -8.64
C ASN A 18 -6.81 -6.11 -8.44
N LEU A 19 -7.14 -5.64 -7.22
CA LEU A 19 -7.23 -4.21 -6.90
C LEU A 19 -5.99 -3.43 -7.34
N MET A 20 -4.81 -4.02 -7.13
CA MET A 20 -3.54 -3.37 -7.44
C MET A 20 -3.24 -3.29 -8.93
N LEU A 21 -3.86 -4.13 -9.76
CA LEU A 21 -3.77 -4.00 -11.22
C LEU A 21 -4.44 -2.70 -11.66
N TYR A 22 -5.64 -2.41 -11.14
CA TYR A 22 -6.36 -1.18 -11.45
C TYR A 22 -5.61 0.06 -10.96
N VAL A 23 -5.03 -0.01 -9.75
CA VAL A 23 -4.20 1.07 -9.20
C VAL A 23 -2.96 1.31 -10.06
N ALA A 24 -2.24 0.26 -10.44
CA ALA A 24 -1.04 0.35 -11.26
C ALA A 24 -1.34 0.89 -12.67
N ALA A 25 -2.39 0.37 -13.33
CA ALA A 25 -2.83 0.86 -14.63
C ALA A 25 -3.24 2.34 -14.55
N GLY A 26 -3.99 2.72 -13.51
CA GLY A 26 -4.37 4.11 -13.27
C GLY A 26 -3.16 5.03 -13.09
N GLN A 27 -2.18 4.64 -12.27
CA GLN A 27 -0.94 5.42 -12.12
C GLN A 27 -0.17 5.57 -13.42
N ALA A 28 -0.05 4.50 -14.22
CA ALA A 28 0.63 4.54 -15.50
C ALA A 28 -0.06 5.50 -16.48
N ILE A 29 -1.39 5.44 -16.57
CA ILE A 29 -2.19 6.35 -17.40
C ILE A 29 -2.02 7.80 -16.93
N VAL A 30 -2.16 8.06 -15.64
CA VAL A 30 -2.01 9.42 -15.07
C VAL A 30 -0.60 9.96 -15.34
N TRP A 31 0.44 9.14 -15.18
CA TRP A 31 1.81 9.53 -15.49
C TRP A 31 1.99 9.92 -16.96
N LEU A 32 1.48 9.10 -17.89
CA LEU A 32 1.53 9.41 -19.32
C LEU A 32 0.83 10.74 -19.64
N VAL A 33 -0.36 10.97 -19.08
CA VAL A 33 -1.11 12.21 -19.33
C VAL A 33 -0.37 13.41 -18.74
N ILE A 34 0.19 13.31 -17.53
CA ILE A 34 0.97 14.40 -16.91
C ILE A 34 2.20 14.73 -17.76
N MET A 35 2.90 13.72 -18.28
CA MET A 35 4.16 13.91 -19.01
C MET A 35 3.96 14.42 -20.44
N PHE A 36 2.90 13.98 -21.13
CA PHE A 36 2.75 14.23 -22.56
C PHE A 36 1.60 15.15 -22.94
N ALA A 37 0.64 15.41 -22.05
CA ALA A 37 -0.58 16.14 -22.40
C ALA A 37 -0.89 17.31 -21.47
N TYR A 38 -0.98 17.07 -20.16
CA TYR A 38 -1.49 18.07 -19.22
C TYR A 38 -0.85 17.95 -17.84
N TYR A 39 0.27 18.66 -17.64
CA TYR A 39 0.99 18.71 -16.37
C TYR A 39 0.11 19.10 -15.16
N PRO A 40 -0.82 20.07 -15.25
CA PRO A 40 -1.64 20.46 -14.09
C PRO A 40 -2.59 19.36 -13.59
N LEU A 41 -2.75 18.24 -14.32
CA LEU A 41 -3.53 17.09 -13.88
C LEU A 41 -3.11 16.61 -12.49
N TYR A 42 -1.81 16.66 -12.17
CA TYR A 42 -1.30 16.25 -10.85
C TYR A 42 -2.00 17.02 -9.71
N PHE A 43 -2.17 18.33 -9.87
CA PHE A 43 -2.82 19.18 -8.87
C PHE A 43 -4.34 19.01 -8.84
N LEU A 44 -4.97 18.55 -9.93
CA LEU A 44 -6.40 18.24 -9.96
C LEU A 44 -6.73 16.94 -9.24
N LEU A 45 -5.82 15.96 -9.29
CA LEU A 45 -5.99 14.64 -8.68
C LEU A 45 -5.51 14.59 -7.23
N SER A 46 -4.68 15.54 -6.79
CA SER A 46 -4.13 15.58 -5.43
C SER A 46 -5.20 15.71 -4.35
N LEU A 47 -5.00 15.08 -3.19
CA LEU A 47 -5.96 15.20 -2.09
C LEU A 47 -5.63 16.46 -1.28
N ASN A 48 -6.52 17.44 -1.33
CA ASN A 48 -6.42 18.66 -0.54
C ASN A 48 -7.78 19.10 0.01
N ARG A 49 -7.75 19.73 1.18
CA ARG A 49 -8.95 20.11 1.94
C ARG A 49 -9.74 21.21 1.23
N ASN A 50 -9.07 22.20 0.66
CA ASN A 50 -9.72 23.33 0.01
C ASN A 50 -10.55 22.89 -1.22
N GLY A 51 -10.00 21.96 -2.02
CA GLY A 51 -10.71 21.38 -3.16
C GLY A 51 -11.90 20.54 -2.74
N LEU A 52 -11.79 19.76 -1.65
CA LEU A 52 -12.94 19.03 -1.11
C LEU A 52 -14.06 19.96 -0.65
N LEU A 53 -13.72 21.06 0.03
CA LEU A 53 -14.70 22.08 0.44
C LEU A 53 -15.32 22.82 -0.76
N ALA A 54 -14.59 22.91 -1.87
CA ALA A 54 -15.09 23.44 -3.14
C ALA A 54 -15.88 22.41 -3.98
N GLY A 55 -16.23 21.25 -3.43
CA GLY A 55 -17.05 20.23 -4.10
C GLY A 55 -16.28 19.25 -4.99
N GLN A 56 -14.94 19.25 -4.97
CA GLN A 56 -14.10 18.38 -5.80
C GLN A 56 -13.97 16.96 -5.20
N VAL A 57 -15.09 16.25 -5.10
CA VAL A 57 -15.21 14.95 -4.41
C VAL A 57 -14.39 13.83 -5.04
N TRP A 58 -14.03 13.93 -6.33
CA TRP A 58 -13.16 12.94 -6.99
C TRP A 58 -11.79 12.82 -6.32
N ARG A 59 -11.32 13.88 -5.64
CA ARG A 59 -10.05 13.90 -4.87
C ARG A 59 -9.97 12.83 -3.80
N LEU A 60 -11.12 12.36 -3.28
CA LEU A 60 -11.19 11.29 -2.29
C LEU A 60 -10.68 9.94 -2.82
N VAL A 61 -10.65 9.76 -4.15
CA VAL A 61 -10.19 8.51 -4.78
C VAL A 61 -9.01 8.77 -5.71
N SER A 62 -9.01 9.88 -6.45
CA SER A 62 -8.00 10.15 -7.50
C SER A 62 -6.56 10.19 -6.98
N PHE A 63 -6.36 10.60 -5.74
CA PHE A 63 -5.02 10.73 -5.16
C PHE A 63 -4.28 9.39 -5.07
N VAL A 64 -5.01 8.27 -5.04
CA VAL A 64 -4.44 6.92 -5.07
C VAL A 64 -3.64 6.72 -6.35
N PHE A 65 -4.11 7.25 -7.47
CA PHE A 65 -3.50 7.08 -8.79
C PHE A 65 -2.41 8.12 -9.10
N LEU A 66 -1.97 8.93 -8.12
CA LEU A 66 -0.85 9.83 -8.35
C LEU A 66 0.44 9.02 -8.56
N PRO A 67 1.13 9.22 -9.69
CA PRO A 67 2.40 8.57 -9.93
C PRO A 67 3.53 9.28 -9.18
N PRO A 68 4.71 8.65 -9.06
CA PRO A 68 5.91 9.34 -8.59
C PRO A 68 6.24 10.54 -9.49
N LEU A 69 6.67 11.65 -8.89
CA LEU A 69 7.00 12.91 -9.56
C LEU A 69 8.37 12.91 -10.27
N THR A 70 8.77 11.78 -10.83
CA THR A 70 10.01 11.63 -11.60
C THR A 70 9.71 11.56 -13.09
N THR A 71 10.61 12.15 -13.89
CA THR A 71 10.56 12.11 -15.35
C THR A 71 11.21 10.86 -15.92
N ASN A 72 11.90 10.06 -15.10
CA ASN A 72 12.56 8.84 -15.56
C ASN A 72 11.54 7.70 -15.77
N PRO A 73 11.25 7.30 -17.02
CA PRO A 73 10.23 6.30 -17.32
C PRO A 73 10.57 4.92 -16.75
N ILE A 74 11.85 4.56 -16.70
CA ILE A 74 12.31 3.26 -16.17
C ILE A 74 12.04 3.19 -14.67
N TYR A 75 12.32 4.27 -13.94
CA TYR A 75 12.06 4.33 -12.51
C TYR A 75 10.55 4.22 -12.22
N VAL A 76 9.72 4.97 -12.95
CA VAL A 76 8.26 4.92 -12.79
C VAL A 76 7.70 3.53 -13.11
N ALA A 77 8.13 2.92 -14.21
CA ALA A 77 7.71 1.58 -14.58
C ALA A 77 8.10 0.56 -13.51
N LEU A 78 9.32 0.66 -12.97
CA LEU A 78 9.80 -0.22 -11.90
C LEU A 78 9.00 -0.02 -10.60
N GLU A 79 8.72 1.21 -10.20
CA GLU A 79 7.94 1.51 -9.00
C GLU A 79 6.50 0.97 -9.12
N ILE A 80 5.82 1.24 -10.23
CA ILE A 80 4.46 0.75 -10.50
C ILE A 80 4.44 -0.78 -10.52
N TYR A 81 5.43 -1.41 -11.19
CA TYR A 81 5.55 -2.86 -11.23
C TYR A 81 5.76 -3.45 -9.83
N LEU A 82 6.66 -2.88 -9.02
CA LEU A 82 6.90 -3.34 -7.66
C LEU A 82 5.64 -3.19 -6.81
N LEU A 83 4.96 -2.05 -6.87
CA LEU A 83 3.70 -1.84 -6.14
C LEU A 83 2.64 -2.88 -6.52
N TYR A 84 2.45 -3.11 -7.83
CA TYR A 84 1.54 -4.13 -8.33
C TYR A 84 1.90 -5.52 -7.80
N TRP A 85 3.17 -5.90 -7.88
CA TRP A 85 3.65 -7.22 -7.48
C TRP A 85 3.51 -7.44 -5.96
N LEU A 86 3.94 -6.48 -5.15
CA LEU A 86 3.84 -6.50 -3.69
C LEU A 86 2.39 -6.66 -3.26
N GLY A 87 1.51 -5.81 -3.79
CA GLY A 87 0.12 -5.80 -3.41
C GLY A 87 -0.64 -7.04 -3.91
N SER A 88 -0.33 -7.55 -5.10
CA SER A 88 -0.87 -8.83 -5.59
C SER A 88 -0.44 -10.01 -4.72
N ALA A 89 0.78 -10.01 -4.19
CA ALA A 89 1.25 -11.04 -3.25
C ALA A 89 0.49 -10.99 -1.92
N LEU A 90 0.20 -9.80 -1.40
CA LEU A 90 -0.63 -9.61 -0.22
C LEU A 90 -2.07 -10.05 -0.46
N GLU A 91 -2.66 -9.68 -1.61
CA GLU A 91 -4.02 -10.06 -1.99
C GLU A 91 -4.18 -11.58 -2.07
N ARG A 92 -3.23 -12.29 -2.70
CA ARG A 92 -3.21 -13.76 -2.75
C ARG A 92 -3.13 -14.41 -1.37
N THR A 93 -2.51 -13.74 -0.40
CA THR A 93 -2.32 -14.28 0.96
C THR A 93 -3.54 -14.07 1.85
N TRP A 94 -4.19 -12.92 1.70
CA TRP A 94 -5.31 -12.53 2.57
C TRP A 94 -6.68 -12.79 1.96
N GLY A 95 -6.75 -12.93 0.63
CA GLY A 95 -7.97 -12.87 -0.16
C GLY A 95 -8.37 -11.44 -0.50
N SER A 96 -9.06 -11.26 -1.63
CA SER A 96 -9.43 -9.95 -2.18
C SER A 96 -10.22 -9.07 -1.23
N PHE A 97 -11.14 -9.64 -0.44
CA PHE A 97 -11.92 -8.87 0.55
C PHE A 97 -11.02 -8.22 1.63
N LYS A 98 -10.18 -9.02 2.28
CA LYS A 98 -9.32 -8.53 3.38
C LYS A 98 -8.31 -7.51 2.87
N PHE A 99 -7.75 -7.76 1.68
CA PHE A 99 -6.85 -6.81 1.04
C PHE A 99 -7.54 -5.50 0.66
N THR A 100 -8.77 -5.55 0.14
CA THR A 100 -9.57 -4.36 -0.15
C THR A 100 -9.83 -3.55 1.12
N VAL A 101 -10.25 -4.21 2.22
CA VAL A 101 -10.44 -3.53 3.51
C VAL A 101 -9.15 -2.89 4.01
N TYR A 102 -8.03 -3.60 3.92
CA TYR A 102 -6.72 -3.06 4.27
C TYR A 102 -6.39 -1.79 3.49
N PHE A 103 -6.59 -1.81 2.18
CA PHE A 103 -6.31 -0.69 1.29
C PHE A 103 -7.24 0.51 1.57
N LEU A 104 -8.54 0.25 1.76
CA LEU A 104 -9.54 1.26 2.12
C LEU A 104 -9.23 1.93 3.46
N LEU A 105 -8.73 1.19 4.45
CA LEU A 105 -8.29 1.78 5.72
C LEU A 105 -7.11 2.74 5.53
N GLY A 106 -6.19 2.44 4.60
CA GLY A 106 -5.14 3.37 4.20
C GLY A 106 -5.70 4.63 3.54
N ILE A 107 -6.71 4.50 2.68
CA ILE A 107 -7.42 5.64 2.05
C ILE A 107 -8.08 6.52 3.11
N VAL A 108 -8.82 5.92 4.05
CA VAL A 108 -9.43 6.63 5.18
C VAL A 108 -8.37 7.34 6.01
N GLY A 109 -7.22 6.70 6.22
CA GLY A 109 -6.04 7.32 6.84
C GLY A 109 -5.56 8.58 6.15
N ALA A 110 -5.46 8.55 4.83
CA ALA A 110 -5.11 9.72 4.03
C ALA A 110 -6.18 10.82 4.11
N TRP A 111 -7.47 10.47 4.13
CA TRP A 111 -8.55 11.44 4.33
C TRP A 111 -8.43 12.16 5.68
N LEU A 112 -8.27 11.40 6.77
CA LEU A 112 -8.06 11.96 8.10
C LEU A 112 -6.81 12.85 8.15
N GLY A 113 -5.72 12.40 7.54
CA GLY A 113 -4.51 13.19 7.37
C GLY A 113 -4.79 14.53 6.68
N CYS A 114 -5.46 14.48 5.52
CA CYS A 114 -5.80 15.66 4.74
C CYS A 114 -6.68 16.66 5.51
N LEU A 115 -7.62 16.20 6.33
CA LEU A 115 -8.47 17.08 7.12
C LEU A 115 -7.65 17.85 8.17
N ILE A 116 -6.63 17.22 8.75
CA ILE A 116 -5.74 17.80 9.76
C ILE A 116 -4.71 18.74 9.11
N THR A 117 -4.01 18.30 8.07
CA THR A 117 -2.87 19.02 7.46
C THR A 117 -3.25 19.96 6.33
N GLY A 118 -4.44 19.81 5.76
CA GLY A 118 -4.88 20.51 4.57
C GLY A 118 -4.55 19.78 3.25
N SER A 119 -3.64 18.81 3.26
CA SER A 119 -3.32 17.97 2.10
C SER A 119 -2.74 16.61 2.50
N ALA A 120 -3.02 15.59 1.69
CA ALA A 120 -2.42 14.27 1.86
C ALA A 120 -2.12 13.63 0.50
N GLY A 121 -1.24 12.62 0.53
CA GLY A 121 -0.86 11.84 -0.65
C GLY A 121 -1.03 10.35 -0.42
N ASN A 122 -0.65 9.57 -1.42
CA ASN A 122 -0.68 8.11 -1.38
C ASN A 122 0.59 7.49 -0.76
N THR A 123 1.60 8.30 -0.43
CA THR A 123 2.89 7.86 0.13
C THR A 123 2.72 6.96 1.35
N ALA A 124 2.00 7.43 2.38
CA ALA A 124 1.82 6.66 3.61
C ALA A 124 1.02 5.36 3.39
N LEU A 125 0.06 5.36 2.46
CA LEU A 125 -0.70 4.18 2.06
C LEU A 125 0.23 3.14 1.40
N TYR A 126 1.13 3.55 0.51
CA TYR A 126 2.07 2.62 -0.12
C TYR A 126 3.20 2.16 0.81
N TYR A 127 3.67 3.02 1.73
CA TYR A 127 4.55 2.58 2.81
C TYR A 127 3.87 1.55 3.71
N SER A 128 2.60 1.75 4.07
CA SER A 128 1.79 0.77 4.81
C SER A 128 1.84 -0.58 4.10
N LEU A 129 1.53 -0.61 2.81
CA LEU A 129 1.53 -1.81 1.98
C LEU A 129 2.91 -2.47 1.91
N PHE A 130 3.96 -1.68 1.75
CA PHE A 130 5.34 -2.18 1.74
C PHE A 130 5.73 -2.80 3.09
N PHE A 131 5.40 -2.16 4.22
CA PHE A 131 5.67 -2.70 5.55
C PHE A 131 4.90 -4.00 5.80
N ALA A 132 3.65 -4.09 5.36
CA ALA A 132 2.88 -5.32 5.42
C ALA A 132 3.54 -6.45 4.63
N PHE A 133 4.05 -6.15 3.43
CA PHE A 133 4.77 -7.11 2.62
C PHE A 133 6.09 -7.53 3.28
N ALA A 134 6.90 -6.57 3.75
CA ALA A 134 8.17 -6.85 4.38
C ALA A 134 8.03 -7.71 5.65
N TYR A 135 6.93 -7.51 6.37
CA TYR A 135 6.60 -8.33 7.53
C TYR A 135 6.24 -9.78 7.18
N LEU A 136 5.46 -10.00 6.11
CA LEU A 136 5.00 -11.34 5.71
C LEU A 136 6.04 -12.11 4.89
N TYR A 137 6.87 -11.40 4.15
CA TYR A 137 7.83 -11.93 3.18
C TYR A 137 9.27 -11.44 3.42
N PRO A 138 9.82 -11.52 4.65
CA PRO A 138 11.12 -10.93 4.98
C PRO A 138 12.29 -11.57 4.22
N GLU A 139 12.17 -12.85 3.88
CA GLU A 139 13.21 -13.62 3.18
C GLU A 139 13.09 -13.59 1.66
N THR A 140 12.03 -12.97 1.11
CA THR A 140 11.92 -12.80 -0.35
C THR A 140 13.02 -11.86 -0.83
N GLN A 141 13.63 -12.18 -1.97
CA GLN A 141 14.65 -11.37 -2.60
C GLN A 141 14.02 -10.48 -3.67
N LEU A 142 14.37 -9.19 -3.65
CA LEU A 142 14.07 -8.23 -4.70
C LEU A 142 15.36 -7.88 -5.42
N LEU A 143 15.34 -7.93 -6.75
CA LEU A 143 16.47 -7.53 -7.58
C LEU A 143 16.47 -6.00 -7.71
N LEU A 144 17.31 -5.34 -6.91
CA LEU A 144 17.58 -3.91 -7.05
C LEU A 144 18.27 -3.64 -8.38
N PHE A 145 17.68 -2.73 -9.16
CA PHE A 145 18.15 -2.36 -10.51
C PHE A 145 18.37 -3.56 -11.44
N PHE A 146 17.65 -4.66 -11.23
CA PHE A 146 17.84 -5.94 -11.96
C PHE A 146 19.21 -6.62 -11.77
N VAL A 147 20.05 -6.12 -10.85
CA VAL A 147 21.43 -6.63 -10.66
C VAL A 147 21.63 -7.21 -9.26
N LEU A 148 21.18 -6.52 -8.21
CA LEU A 148 21.52 -6.87 -6.82
C LEU A 148 20.35 -7.53 -6.09
N PRO A 149 20.39 -8.84 -5.78
CA PRO A 149 19.35 -9.48 -4.98
C PRO A 149 19.45 -9.05 -3.52
N VAL A 150 18.52 -8.23 -3.06
CA VAL A 150 18.43 -7.78 -1.67
C VAL A 150 17.21 -8.37 -0.99
N LYS A 151 17.40 -8.92 0.21
CA LYS A 151 16.29 -9.44 1.00
C LYS A 151 15.38 -8.31 1.45
N VAL A 152 14.08 -8.52 1.31
CA VAL A 152 13.04 -7.55 1.64
C VAL A 152 13.11 -7.10 3.09
N LYS A 153 13.55 -7.93 4.04
CA LYS A 153 13.73 -7.50 5.44
C LYS A 153 14.66 -6.29 5.59
N TRP A 154 15.74 -6.22 4.81
CA TRP A 154 16.68 -5.11 4.86
C TRP A 154 16.06 -3.85 4.27
N LEU A 155 15.37 -4.00 3.14
CA LEU A 155 14.62 -2.90 2.54
C LEU A 155 13.51 -2.40 3.48
N GLY A 156 12.82 -3.31 4.17
CA GLY A 156 11.83 -3.00 5.20
C GLY A 156 12.41 -2.14 6.32
N TRP A 157 13.58 -2.51 6.87
CA TRP A 157 14.25 -1.72 7.90
C TRP A 157 14.72 -0.36 7.40
N ILE A 158 15.30 -0.30 6.19
CA ILE A 158 15.74 0.96 5.58
C ILE A 158 14.54 1.88 5.36
N SER A 159 13.46 1.38 4.75
CA SER A 159 12.23 2.14 4.52
C SER A 159 11.60 2.59 5.84
N ALA A 160 11.62 1.77 6.88
CA ALA A 160 11.10 2.14 8.20
C ALA A 160 11.96 3.25 8.85
N ALA A 161 13.29 3.15 8.75
CA ALA A 161 14.20 4.18 9.24
C ALA A 161 14.02 5.51 8.49
N LEU A 162 13.91 5.47 7.16
CA LEU A 162 13.64 6.66 6.33
C LEU A 162 12.28 7.28 6.66
N TYR A 163 11.24 6.45 6.82
CA TYR A 163 9.91 6.92 7.19
C TYR A 163 9.88 7.55 8.58
N LEU A 164 10.61 6.97 9.54
CA LEU A 164 10.76 7.52 10.89
C LEU A 164 11.57 8.81 10.89
N PHE A 165 12.62 8.90 10.08
CA PHE A 165 13.39 10.13 9.91
C PHE A 165 12.52 11.27 9.36
N GLN A 166 11.72 11.00 8.33
CA GLN A 166 10.73 11.96 7.81
C GLN A 166 9.72 12.35 8.89
N TRP A 167 9.28 11.40 9.71
CA TRP A 167 8.33 11.67 10.79
C TRP A 167 8.93 12.54 11.92
N VAL A 168 10.20 12.36 12.26
CA VAL A 168 10.87 13.17 13.30
C VAL A 168 10.99 14.62 12.86
N THR A 169 11.36 14.86 11.59
CA THR A 169 11.57 16.19 11.02
C THR A 169 10.29 16.89 10.57
N ALA A 170 9.18 16.15 10.44
CA ALA A 170 7.89 16.71 10.02
C ALA A 170 7.24 17.64 11.09
N PRO A 171 6.47 18.66 10.68
CA PRO A 171 5.59 19.43 11.57
C PRO A 171 4.51 18.56 12.23
N LEU A 172 3.98 19.00 13.38
CA LEU A 172 3.01 18.25 14.20
C LEU A 172 1.83 17.69 13.39
N GLY A 173 1.21 18.50 12.52
CA GLY A 173 0.09 18.05 11.69
C GLY A 173 0.49 16.92 10.74
N GLN A 174 1.66 17.03 10.11
CA GLN A 174 2.16 16.00 9.19
C GLN A 174 2.53 14.71 9.93
N LYS A 175 3.04 14.79 11.16
CA LYS A 175 3.26 13.61 12.02
C LYS A 175 1.98 12.80 12.23
N LEU A 176 0.87 13.47 12.50
CA LEU A 176 -0.43 12.84 12.67
C LEU A 176 -0.94 12.25 11.36
N ALA A 177 -0.81 12.97 10.25
CA ALA A 177 -1.23 12.49 8.93
C ALA A 177 -0.44 11.25 8.48
N MET A 178 0.87 11.19 8.76
CA MET A 178 1.71 10.03 8.48
C MET A 178 1.25 8.79 9.28
N LEU A 179 1.00 8.95 10.59
CA LEU A 179 0.48 7.87 11.42
C LEU A 179 -0.92 7.42 10.97
N ALA A 180 -1.78 8.37 10.58
CA ALA A 180 -3.11 8.08 10.04
C ALA A 180 -3.02 7.31 8.71
N GLY A 181 -2.10 7.66 7.81
CA GLY A 181 -1.93 6.92 6.55
C GLY A 181 -1.50 5.46 6.72
N LEU A 182 -0.93 5.10 7.88
CA LEU A 182 -0.58 3.73 8.26
C LEU A 182 -1.75 2.97 8.95
N LEU A 183 -2.98 3.53 9.00
CA LEU A 183 -4.12 2.91 9.69
C LEU A 183 -4.38 1.47 9.26
N GLY A 184 -4.27 1.16 7.97
CA GLY A 184 -4.40 -0.21 7.46
C GLY A 184 -3.38 -1.15 8.13
N PHE A 185 -2.10 -0.75 8.19
CA PHE A 185 -1.05 -1.49 8.88
C PHE A 185 -1.32 -1.65 10.38
N TRP A 186 -1.67 -0.56 11.09
CA TRP A 186 -1.93 -0.61 12.52
C TRP A 186 -3.10 -1.55 12.88
N ILE A 187 -4.17 -1.55 12.08
CA ILE A 187 -5.35 -2.37 12.34
C ILE A 187 -5.08 -3.85 12.06
N PHE A 188 -4.30 -4.16 11.01
CA PHE A 188 -3.99 -5.54 10.63
C PHE A 188 -2.85 -6.15 11.47
N PHE A 189 -1.86 -5.35 11.84
CA PHE A 189 -0.63 -5.78 12.50
C PHE A 189 -0.43 -5.26 13.92
N GLY A 190 -1.38 -4.49 14.48
CA GLY A 190 -1.37 -4.05 15.88
C GLY A 190 -1.51 -5.19 16.89
N LYS A 191 -1.77 -4.85 18.16
CA LYS A 191 -1.66 -5.68 19.40
C LYS A 191 -2.32 -7.08 19.44
N GLY A 192 -2.86 -7.62 18.34
CA GLY A 192 -3.31 -9.01 18.22
C GLY A 192 -3.02 -9.73 16.90
N GLY A 193 -2.40 -9.07 15.91
CA GLY A 193 -2.09 -9.61 14.57
C GLY A 193 -0.69 -10.23 14.43
N ILE A 194 0.25 -9.77 15.25
CA ILE A 194 1.70 -10.08 15.21
C ILE A 194 2.00 -11.59 15.35
N GLY A 195 1.23 -12.36 16.11
CA GLY A 195 1.49 -13.79 16.29
C GLY A 195 0.88 -14.70 15.22
N ARG A 196 -0.33 -14.37 14.74
CA ARG A 196 -1.21 -15.34 14.05
C ARG A 196 -1.11 -15.31 12.52
N LEU A 197 -0.79 -14.16 11.92
CA LEU A 197 -0.59 -14.07 10.46
C LEU A 197 0.73 -14.74 10.05
N ARG A 198 1.81 -14.52 10.82
CA ARG A 198 3.08 -15.21 10.64
C ARG A 198 2.92 -16.72 10.77
N GLN A 199 2.20 -17.19 11.80
CA GLN A 199 1.89 -18.62 11.99
C GLN A 199 1.10 -19.22 10.81
N LYS A 200 0.04 -18.57 10.32
CA LYS A 200 -0.72 -19.09 9.16
C LYS A 200 0.11 -19.19 7.88
N VAL A 201 1.02 -18.24 7.63
CA VAL A 201 1.91 -18.29 6.45
C VAL A 201 2.97 -19.38 6.61
N THR A 202 3.57 -19.54 7.79
CA THR A 202 4.49 -20.66 8.08
C THR A 202 3.80 -22.01 8.00
N ASP A 203 2.55 -22.12 8.47
CA ASP A 203 1.78 -23.36 8.43
C ASP A 203 1.33 -23.73 7.01
N TYR A 204 1.04 -22.74 6.16
CA TYR A 204 0.78 -22.97 4.74
C TYR A 204 2.03 -23.46 4.01
N ARG A 205 3.19 -22.84 4.25
CA ARG A 205 4.47 -23.29 3.67
C ARG A 205 4.86 -24.68 4.15
N ARG A 206 4.66 -24.99 5.43
CA ARG A 206 4.83 -26.34 5.97
C ARG A 206 3.91 -27.33 5.26
N ARG A 207 2.61 -27.06 5.16
CA ARG A 207 1.68 -27.96 4.46
C ARG A 207 2.05 -28.22 3.00
N LYS A 208 2.52 -27.19 2.28
CA LYS A 208 2.97 -27.34 0.89
C LYS A 208 4.28 -28.13 0.76
N ALA A 209 5.21 -27.95 1.70
CA ALA A 209 6.45 -28.74 1.79
C ALA A 209 6.15 -30.22 2.11
N TRP A 210 5.22 -30.48 3.03
CA TRP A 210 4.75 -31.83 3.33
C TRP A 210 4.09 -32.48 2.10
N GLN A 211 3.17 -31.81 1.40
CA GLN A 211 2.54 -32.37 0.19
C GLN A 211 3.53 -32.71 -0.95
N ASN A 212 4.66 -32.01 -1.03
CA ASN A 212 5.70 -32.32 -2.00
C ASN A 212 6.57 -33.53 -1.60
N GLN A 213 6.68 -33.85 -0.30
CA GLN A 213 7.39 -35.03 0.19
C GLN A 213 6.63 -36.34 -0.08
N TRP A 214 5.29 -36.30 -0.14
CA TRP A 214 4.44 -37.47 -0.40
C TRP A 214 4.16 -37.71 -1.90
N ARG A 215 4.76 -36.91 -2.79
CA ARG A 215 4.64 -37.04 -4.26
C ARG A 215 5.92 -37.60 -4.92
N GLN A 216 6.92 -37.97 -4.12
CA GLN A 216 8.09 -38.76 -4.52
C GLN A 216 7.90 -40.20 -4.06
#